data_AF-A0A3D5SLN1-F1
#
_entry.id   AF-A0A3D5SLN1-F1
#
_cell.length_a   1.000
_cell.length_b   1.000
_cell.length_c   1.000
_cell.angle_alpha   90.00
_cell.angle_beta   90.00
_cell.angle_gamma   90.00
#
_symmetry.space_group_name_H-M   'P 1'
#
loop_
_entity.id
_entity.type
_entity.pdbx_description
1 polymer ?
#
loop_
_entity_poly.entity_id
_entity_poly.type
_entity_poly.pdbx_seq_one_letter_code
_entity_poly.pdbx_strand_id
1 'polypeptide(L)'
;RLYKYLSGLGYKGQREAIDIEGWPVQFLPVFNALLEEAVEQAREVRFQRTKTRVLQAEHLVAIMLQTGRLKDHARIAQFMEHEAVDQKRLAGILGRHGLIKKWETLYRRKLK
;
A
#
# COMPACT_ATOMS: atom_id res chain seq x y z
N ARG A 1 -7.17 -15.63 -15.01
CA ARG A 1 -5.81 -15.80 -15.60
C ARG A 1 -4.79 -16.12 -14.50
N LEU A 2 -4.59 -15.27 -13.48
CA LEU A 2 -3.68 -15.55 -12.35
C LEU A 2 -4.07 -16.74 -11.47
N TYR A 3 -5.27 -16.74 -10.89
CA TYR A 3 -5.74 -17.84 -10.03
C TYR A 3 -5.71 -19.21 -10.74
N LYS A 4 -6.10 -19.25 -12.02
CA LYS A 4 -6.03 -20.46 -12.85
C LYS A 4 -4.58 -20.92 -13.07
N TYR A 5 -3.67 -19.98 -13.32
CA TYR A 5 -2.24 -20.28 -13.47
C TYR A 5 -1.67 -20.89 -12.18
N LEU A 6 -1.92 -20.27 -11.02
CA LEU A 6 -1.45 -20.75 -9.72
C LEU A 6 -2.08 -22.10 -9.35
N SER A 7 -3.36 -22.30 -9.64
CA SER A 7 -4.01 -23.59 -9.46
C SER A 7 -3.42 -24.68 -10.37
N GLY A 8 -2.99 -24.34 -11.59
CA GLY A 8 -2.28 -25.25 -12.48
C GLY A 8 -0.91 -25.67 -11.96
N LEU A 9 -0.29 -24.87 -11.09
CA LEU A 9 0.94 -25.21 -10.37
C LEU A 9 0.70 -26.01 -9.08
N GLY A 10 -0.56 -26.31 -8.75
CA GLY A 10 -0.93 -27.07 -7.55
C GLY A 10 -1.22 -26.22 -6.31
N TYR A 11 -1.09 -24.90 -6.38
CA TYR A 11 -1.39 -24.01 -5.25
C TYR A 11 -2.89 -23.90 -5.02
N LYS A 12 -3.28 -23.84 -3.74
CA LYS A 12 -4.69 -23.84 -3.30
C LYS A 12 -5.04 -22.55 -2.59
N GLY A 13 -6.30 -22.14 -2.74
CA GLY A 13 -6.85 -21.03 -1.99
C GLY A 13 -6.99 -21.35 -0.50
N GLN A 14 -6.65 -20.39 0.35
CA GLN A 14 -6.87 -20.40 1.79
C GLN A 14 -7.52 -19.07 2.19
N ARG A 15 -8.85 -19.09 2.43
CA ARG A 15 -9.66 -17.88 2.68
C ARG A 15 -9.51 -16.88 1.52
N GLU A 16 -9.04 -15.66 1.80
CA GLU A 16 -8.82 -14.60 0.82
C GLU A 16 -7.42 -14.66 0.16
N ALA A 17 -6.59 -15.63 0.53
CA ALA A 17 -5.22 -15.80 0.05
C ALA A 17 -5.07 -17.10 -0.74
N ILE A 18 -3.92 -17.27 -1.40
CA ILE A 18 -3.43 -18.53 -1.94
C ILE A 18 -2.24 -18.95 -1.07
N ASP A 19 -2.22 -20.21 -0.63
CA ASP A 19 -1.06 -20.79 0.03
C ASP A 19 0.01 -21.11 -1.03
N ILE A 20 1.13 -20.41 -0.96
CA ILE A 20 2.31 -20.61 -1.80
C ILE A 20 3.45 -21.01 -0.89
N GLU A 21 3.84 -22.28 -0.93
CA GLU A 21 4.97 -22.83 -0.15
C GLU A 21 4.84 -22.54 1.37
N GLY A 22 3.63 -22.62 1.92
CA GLY A 22 3.33 -22.37 3.34
C GLY A 22 3.10 -20.89 3.68
N TRP A 23 3.13 -19.99 2.69
CA TRP A 23 2.89 -18.56 2.88
C TRP A 23 1.53 -18.14 2.35
N PRO A 24 0.69 -17.45 3.16
CA PRO A 24 -0.57 -16.89 2.67
C PRO A 24 -0.29 -15.64 1.82
N VAL A 25 -0.46 -15.75 0.50
CA VAL A 25 -0.28 -14.65 -0.45
C VAL A 25 -1.64 -14.14 -0.94
N GLN A 26 -1.94 -12.88 -0.66
CA GLN A 26 -3.17 -12.22 -1.12
C GLN A 26 -2.89 -11.37 -2.37
N PHE A 27 -3.74 -11.52 -3.38
CA PHE A 27 -3.71 -10.71 -4.59
C PHE A 27 -4.86 -9.71 -4.55
N LEU A 28 -4.53 -8.43 -4.45
CA LEU A 28 -5.52 -7.35 -4.40
C LEU A 28 -5.70 -6.76 -5.80
N PRO A 29 -6.94 -6.70 -6.33
CA PRO A 29 -7.19 -5.99 -7.57
C PRO A 29 -6.99 -4.48 -7.37
N VAL A 30 -6.57 -3.80 -8.43
CA VAL A 30 -6.65 -2.34 -8.49
C VAL A 30 -8.12 -1.98 -8.76
N PHE A 31 -8.73 -1.23 -7.85
CA PHE A 31 -10.16 -0.87 -7.94
C PHE A 31 -10.43 0.63 -7.81
N ASN A 32 -9.38 1.45 -7.67
CA ASN A 32 -9.52 2.90 -7.63
C ASN A 32 -8.26 3.59 -8.19
N ALA A 33 -8.40 4.88 -8.50
CA ALA A 33 -7.35 5.69 -9.11
C ALA A 33 -6.09 5.81 -8.24
N LEU A 34 -6.23 5.77 -6.91
CA LEU A 34 -5.07 5.82 -6.00
C LEU A 34 -4.21 4.56 -6.10
N LEU A 35 -4.85 3.39 -6.14
CA LEU A 35 -4.15 2.12 -6.29
C LEU A 35 -3.55 1.97 -7.69
N GLU A 36 -4.23 2.48 -8.71
CA GLU A 36 -3.71 2.52 -10.08
C GLU A 36 -2.42 3.34 -10.15
N GLU A 37 -2.47 4.59 -9.68
CA GLU A 37 -1.28 5.46 -9.62
C GLU A 37 -0.15 4.82 -8.79
N ALA A 38 -0.49 4.19 -7.67
CA ALA A 38 0.50 3.54 -6.80
C ALA A 38 1.22 2.39 -7.51
N VAL A 39 0.49 1.53 -8.22
CA VAL A 39 1.06 0.39 -8.95
C VAL A 39 1.88 0.86 -10.15
N GLU A 40 1.38 1.84 -10.90
CA GLU A 40 2.09 2.44 -12.03
C GLU A 40 3.42 3.07 -11.60
N GLN A 41 3.41 3.80 -10.50
CA GLN A 41 4.60 4.45 -9.96
C GLN A 41 5.43 3.56 -9.03
N ALA A 42 5.11 2.27 -8.86
CA ALA A 42 5.88 1.38 -8.01
C ALA A 42 7.36 1.34 -8.42
N ARG A 43 8.28 1.49 -7.47
CA ARG A 43 9.72 1.53 -7.77
C ARG A 43 10.31 0.14 -7.86
N GLU A 44 11.23 -0.07 -8.81
CA GLU A 44 12.04 -1.30 -8.83
C GLU A 44 13.02 -1.27 -7.65
N VAL A 45 13.05 -2.37 -6.90
CA VAL A 45 14.02 -2.64 -5.84
C VAL A 45 14.59 -4.03 -6.08
N ARG A 46 15.85 -4.23 -5.69
CA ARG A 46 16.46 -5.55 -5.71
C ARG A 46 16.28 -6.20 -4.34
N PHE A 47 15.52 -7.29 -4.29
CA PHE A 47 15.41 -8.12 -3.10
C PHE A 47 16.21 -9.41 -3.34
N GLN A 48 17.36 -9.53 -2.67
CA GLN A 48 18.35 -10.58 -2.95
C GLN A 48 18.75 -10.60 -4.44
N ARG A 49 18.46 -11.68 -5.15
CA ARG A 49 18.76 -11.84 -6.58
C ARG A 49 17.59 -11.43 -7.49
N THR A 50 16.44 -11.11 -6.92
CA THR A 50 15.20 -10.85 -7.66
C THR A 50 14.92 -9.36 -7.77
N LYS A 51 14.61 -8.91 -8.98
CA LYS A 51 14.06 -7.56 -9.21
C LYS A 51 12.58 -7.58 -8.87
N THR A 52 12.15 -6.65 -8.03
CA THR A 52 10.77 -6.58 -7.52
C THR A 52 10.29 -5.15 -7.60
N ARG A 53 8.99 -4.92 -7.86
CA ARG A 53 8.40 -3.59 -7.78
C ARG A 53 7.65 -3.42 -6.46
N VAL A 54 7.94 -2.34 -5.75
CA VAL A 54 7.34 -2.03 -4.44
C VAL A 54 6.71 -0.64 -4.49
N LEU A 55 5.50 -0.52 -3.92
CA LEU A 55 4.81 0.77 -3.80
C LEU A 55 5.67 1.76 -3.02
N GLN A 56 5.60 3.03 -3.41
CA GLN A 56 6.35 4.08 -2.73
C GLN A 56 5.70 4.44 -1.39
N ALA A 57 6.51 4.96 -0.46
CA ALA A 57 6.06 5.25 0.90
C ALA A 57 4.87 6.22 0.93
N GLU A 58 4.88 7.21 0.05
CA GLU A 58 3.83 8.22 -0.06
C GLU A 58 2.49 7.60 -0.47
N HIS A 59 2.50 6.69 -1.45
CA HIS A 59 1.30 5.96 -1.86
C HIS A 59 0.81 5.03 -0.76
N LEU A 60 1.71 4.34 -0.05
CA LEU A 60 1.33 3.51 1.10
C LEU A 60 0.65 4.34 2.19
N VAL A 61 1.19 5.53 2.52
CA VAL A 61 0.58 6.46 3.48
C VAL A 61 -0.78 6.93 3.00
N ALA A 62 -0.92 7.30 1.72
CA ALA A 62 -2.21 7.71 1.15
C ALA A 62 -3.26 6.57 1.19
N ILE A 63 -2.87 5.33 0.88
CA ILE A 63 -3.75 4.15 0.94
C ILE A 63 -4.17 3.87 2.38
N MET A 64 -3.22 3.91 3.33
CA MET A 64 -3.46 3.75 4.76
C MET A 64 -4.42 4.82 5.28
N LEU A 65 -4.22 6.07 4.85
CA LEU A 65 -5.10 7.18 5.19
C LEU A 65 -6.50 6.97 4.59
N GLN A 66 -6.61 6.58 3.32
CA GLN A 66 -7.89 6.31 2.66
C GLN A 66 -8.65 5.20 3.38
N THR A 67 -7.96 4.11 3.73
CA THR A 67 -8.54 2.94 4.40
C THR A 67 -8.92 3.24 5.85
N GLY A 68 -8.05 3.92 6.60
CA GLY A 68 -8.32 4.43 7.94
C GLY A 68 -8.49 3.37 9.04
N ARG A 69 -7.87 2.18 8.91
CA ARG A 69 -7.93 1.16 9.97
C ARG A 69 -7.16 1.65 11.20
N LEU A 70 -7.52 1.20 12.41
CA LEU A 70 -6.84 1.63 13.63
C LEU A 70 -5.31 1.48 13.57
N LYS A 71 -4.83 0.33 13.07
CA LYS A 71 -3.40 0.06 12.88
C LYS A 71 -2.71 0.94 11.83
N ASP A 72 -3.47 1.47 10.88
CA ASP A 72 -2.93 2.30 9.80
C ASP A 72 -2.46 3.65 10.36
N HIS A 73 -3.13 4.20 11.38
CA HIS A 73 -2.71 5.43 12.03
C HIS A 73 -1.31 5.32 12.67
N ALA A 74 -1.05 4.21 13.37
CA ALA A 74 0.26 3.95 13.97
C ALA A 74 1.35 3.78 12.90
N ARG A 75 1.04 3.08 11.81
CA ARG A 75 1.98 2.93 10.69
C ARG A 75 2.27 4.25 10.00
N ILE A 76 1.25 5.07 9.73
CA ILE A 76 1.44 6.43 9.19
C ILE A 76 2.40 7.20 10.11
N ALA A 77 2.20 7.18 11.43
CA ALA A 77 3.10 7.83 12.37
C ALA A 77 4.57 7.37 12.19
N GLN A 78 4.81 6.06 12.14
CA GLN A 78 6.15 5.50 11.95
C GLN A 78 6.80 5.96 10.64
N PHE A 79 6.05 6.01 9.53
CA PHE A 79 6.55 6.52 8.25
C PHE A 79 7.02 7.98 8.35
N MET A 80 6.31 8.80 9.12
CA MET A 80 6.66 10.20 9.33
C MET A 80 7.85 10.36 10.28
N GLU A 81 7.87 9.60 11.38
CA GLU A 81 8.94 9.61 12.38
C GLU A 81 10.29 9.18 11.80
N HIS A 82 10.29 8.24 10.86
CA HIS A 82 11.50 7.78 10.17
C HIS A 82 11.86 8.61 8.92
N GLU A 83 11.17 9.74 8.69
CA GLU A 83 11.38 10.60 7.51
C GLU A 83 11.35 9.81 6.17
N ALA A 84 10.58 8.72 6.13
CA ALA A 84 10.55 7.80 5.00
C ALA A 84 9.70 8.30 3.82
N VAL A 85 9.17 9.52 3.92
CA VAL A 85 8.16 10.09 3.05
C VAL A 85 8.62 11.46 2.56
N ASP A 86 8.65 11.67 1.25
CA ASP A 86 8.77 13.00 0.67
C ASP A 86 7.44 13.76 0.87
N GLN A 87 7.49 14.80 1.71
CA GLN A 87 6.33 15.60 2.09
C GLN A 87 5.65 16.29 0.91
N LYS A 88 6.45 16.80 -0.05
CA LYS A 88 5.92 17.52 -1.22
C LYS A 88 5.20 16.55 -2.14
N ARG A 89 5.78 15.37 -2.34
CA ARG A 89 5.19 14.31 -3.13
C ARG A 89 3.91 13.76 -2.48
N LEU A 90 3.95 13.49 -1.18
CA LEU A 90 2.78 13.05 -0.44
C LEU A 90 1.65 14.09 -0.55
N ALA A 91 1.93 15.38 -0.32
CA ALA A 91 0.93 16.43 -0.47
C ALA A 91 0.30 16.44 -1.87
N GLY A 92 1.10 16.25 -2.92
CA GLY A 92 0.61 16.12 -4.30
C GLY A 92 -0.33 14.91 -4.50
N ILE A 93 0.03 13.75 -3.97
CA ILE A 93 -0.81 12.52 -4.03
C ILE A 93 -2.11 12.75 -3.26
N LEU A 94 -2.03 13.26 -2.03
CA LEU A 94 -3.21 13.52 -1.21
C LEU A 94 -4.17 14.53 -1.87
N GLY A 95 -3.62 15.54 -2.55
CA GLY A 95 -4.40 16.50 -3.33
C GLY A 95 -5.15 15.85 -4.49
N ARG A 96 -4.43 15.10 -5.34
CA ARG A 96 -5.03 14.40 -6.51
C ARG A 96 -6.14 13.42 -6.12
N HIS A 97 -5.98 12.75 -4.97
CA HIS A 97 -6.90 11.71 -4.51
C HIS A 97 -7.92 12.20 -3.47
N GLY A 98 -8.03 13.52 -3.25
CA GLY A 98 -9.06 14.11 -2.39
C GLY A 98 -8.91 13.80 -0.90
N LEU A 99 -7.71 13.51 -0.42
CA LEU A 99 -7.43 13.04 0.94
C LEU A 99 -6.97 14.12 1.91
N ILE A 100 -6.79 15.37 1.46
CA ILE A 100 -6.28 16.49 2.27
C ILE A 100 -7.09 16.71 3.56
N LYS A 101 -8.43 16.75 3.49
CA LYS A 101 -9.27 16.94 4.69
C LYS A 101 -9.09 15.81 5.72
N LYS A 102 -8.93 14.57 5.24
CA LYS A 102 -8.72 13.40 6.11
C LYS A 102 -7.35 13.46 6.77
N TRP A 103 -6.34 13.89 6.03
CA TRP A 103 -5.00 14.15 6.54
C TRP A 103 -5.01 15.18 7.66
N GLU A 104 -5.57 16.37 7.43
CA GLU A 104 -5.67 17.41 8.47
C GLU A 104 -6.39 16.94 9.74
N THR A 105 -7.46 16.15 9.57
CA THR A 105 -8.21 15.58 10.71
C THR A 105 -7.33 14.65 11.54
N LEU A 106 -6.48 13.84 10.89
CA LEU A 106 -5.56 12.94 11.58
C LEU A 106 -4.52 13.71 12.40
N TYR A 107 -3.95 14.79 11.85
CA TYR A 107 -2.94 15.60 12.55
C TYR A 107 -3.52 16.48 13.64
N ARG A 108 -4.73 17.03 13.46
CA ARG A 108 -5.44 17.75 14.54
C ARG A 108 -5.69 16.87 15.76
N ARG A 109 -5.87 15.56 15.59
CA ARG A 109 -6.02 14.59 16.69
C ARG A 109 -4.71 14.28 17.40
N LYS A 110 -3.54 14.48 16.78
CA LYS A 110 -2.24 14.29 17.43
C LYS A 110 -1.80 15.48 18.29
N LEU A 111 -2.40 16.65 18.12
CA LEU A 111 -2.10 17.89 18.86
C LEU A 111 -2.98 18.09 20.11
N LYS A 112 -3.87 17.14 20.42
CA LYS A 112 -4.66 17.08 21.64
C LYS A 112 -4.20 15.88 22.46
#